data_AF-A0AAV2M8U9-F1
#
_entry.id   AF-A0AAV2M8U9-F1
#
_cell.length_a   1.000
_cell.length_b   1.000
_cell.length_c   1.000
_cell.angle_alpha   90.00
_cell.angle_beta   90.00
_cell.angle_gamma   90.00
#
_symmetry.space_group_name_H-M   'P 1'
#
loop_
_entity.id
_entity.type
_entity.pdbx_description
1 polymer ?
#
loop_
_entity_poly.entity_id
_entity_poly.type
_entity_poly.pdbx_seq_one_letter_code
_entity_poly.pdbx_strand_id
1 'polypeptide(L)'
;MLVQMWYPITVATVSREFKKILAKHLRATSGSVEGLNQKLHDFGYRGVSSQESAALGGAAHLVNFCSTDTVAGLLMAQRYYSCPMAGFSNPAAEHSTIISWGRSREKDAFEQVLDQFSSGPVSVVSDSYDIFNACKHIWGDELKERVMERSQDSCLVIRPDSGDPAETLIEVIKILEDCFGCSKNSMGYKVLPSYLRIIQGDGIDLSSVNEILQKLSEEGWSAENVLFGCGSALLQKLNRDTLSCAFKCSYVETNGKGMDVYKQPVTDPSKESKRGRLSLRRNSGGLIETVESGAGKPEEDLLVTVFENGVLLCEYSFDEIRKNARLKDLDLSSTMYNEKDLLEKQVLNGVH
;
A
#
# COMPACT_ATOMS: atom_id res chain seq x y z
N MET A 1 -4.29 25.93 -1.78
CA MET A 1 -2.93 25.42 -2.01
C MET A 1 -2.50 24.46 -0.89
N LEU A 2 -2.12 24.92 0.32
CA LEU A 2 -1.64 23.99 1.39
C LEU A 2 -2.62 22.88 1.80
N VAL A 3 -3.93 23.14 1.75
CA VAL A 3 -4.91 22.10 2.12
C VAL A 3 -4.89 20.90 1.17
N GLN A 4 -4.46 21.05 -0.09
CA GLN A 4 -4.38 19.95 -1.06
C GLN A 4 -3.36 18.88 -0.66
N MET A 5 -2.44 19.19 0.27
CA MET A 5 -1.51 18.21 0.85
C MET A 5 -2.24 17.07 1.57
N TRP A 6 -3.54 17.22 1.89
CA TRP A 6 -4.35 16.12 2.43
C TRP A 6 -4.21 14.85 1.58
N TYR A 7 -4.16 14.97 0.25
CA TYR A 7 -4.17 13.81 -0.63
C TYR A 7 -2.91 12.95 -0.51
N PRO A 8 -1.68 13.45 -0.76
CA PRO A 8 -0.48 12.65 -0.57
C PRO A 8 -0.26 12.23 0.89
N ILE A 9 -0.67 13.04 1.88
CA ILE A 9 -0.64 12.62 3.30
C ILE A 9 -1.52 11.39 3.51
N THR A 10 -2.78 11.46 3.09
CA THR A 10 -3.74 10.35 3.28
C THR A 10 -3.31 9.10 2.52
N VAL A 11 -2.87 9.21 1.27
CA VAL A 11 -2.37 8.05 0.50
C VAL A 11 -1.17 7.41 1.19
N ALA A 12 -0.18 8.19 1.61
CA ALA A 12 1.00 7.68 2.31
C ALA A 12 0.62 7.03 3.65
N THR A 13 -0.33 7.60 4.40
CA THR A 13 -0.82 7.04 5.66
C THR A 13 -1.57 5.72 5.43
N VAL A 14 -2.54 5.69 4.52
CA VAL A 14 -3.31 4.46 4.20
C VAL A 14 -2.37 3.37 3.70
N SER A 15 -1.46 3.71 2.79
CA SER A 15 -0.43 2.79 2.33
C SER A 15 0.45 2.27 3.48
N ARG A 16 0.77 3.09 4.49
CA ARG A 16 1.51 2.63 5.67
C ARG A 16 0.69 1.68 6.53
N GLU A 17 -0.62 1.89 6.66
CA GLU A 17 -1.51 0.97 7.39
C GLU A 17 -1.60 -0.40 6.71
N PHE A 18 -1.66 -0.46 5.37
CA PHE A 18 -1.49 -1.73 4.66
C PHE A 18 -0.17 -2.41 5.02
N LYS A 19 0.93 -1.64 5.05
CA LYS A 19 2.26 -2.16 5.37
C LYS A 19 2.32 -2.76 6.77
N LYS A 20 1.63 -2.19 7.75
CA LYS A 20 1.53 -2.75 9.10
C LYS A 20 0.80 -4.09 9.10
N ILE A 21 -0.37 -4.16 8.45
CA ILE A 21 -1.17 -5.40 8.35
C ILE A 21 -0.32 -6.50 7.70
N LEU A 22 0.30 -6.20 6.56
CA LEU A 22 1.16 -7.13 5.84
C LEU A 22 2.35 -7.57 6.69
N ALA A 23 3.03 -6.65 7.38
CA ALA A 23 4.17 -6.98 8.24
C ALA A 23 3.78 -7.89 9.41
N LYS A 24 2.62 -7.62 10.05
CA LYS A 24 2.07 -8.43 11.15
C LYS A 24 1.85 -9.88 10.71
N HIS A 25 1.13 -10.07 9.61
CA HIS A 25 0.83 -11.42 9.08
C HIS A 25 2.06 -12.13 8.53
N LEU A 26 2.94 -11.42 7.84
CA LEU A 26 4.18 -12.00 7.31
C LEU A 26 5.11 -12.45 8.45
N ARG A 27 5.28 -11.63 9.50
CA ARG A 27 6.08 -12.00 10.67
C ARG A 27 5.47 -13.18 11.41
N ALA A 28 4.16 -13.19 11.60
CA ALA A 28 3.46 -14.27 12.30
C ALA A 28 3.58 -15.62 11.56
N THR A 29 3.50 -15.60 10.23
CA THR A 29 3.43 -16.83 9.43
C THR A 29 4.76 -17.27 8.83
N SER A 30 5.79 -16.41 8.78
CA SER A 30 7.12 -16.73 8.25
C SER A 30 8.29 -16.50 9.23
N GLY A 31 8.07 -15.77 10.32
CA GLY A 31 9.13 -15.33 11.23
C GLY A 31 9.97 -14.16 10.69
N SER A 32 9.69 -13.69 9.48
CA SER A 32 10.43 -12.62 8.79
C SER A 32 9.49 -11.53 8.25
N VAL A 33 10.06 -10.39 7.85
CA VAL A 33 9.38 -9.36 7.05
C VAL A 33 10.08 -9.12 5.71
N GLU A 34 10.88 -10.09 5.28
CA GLU A 34 11.57 -10.07 3.98
C GLU A 34 10.56 -9.99 2.83
N GLY A 35 10.87 -9.19 1.82
CA GLY A 35 9.96 -8.94 0.68
C GLY A 35 8.76 -8.03 0.99
N LEU A 36 8.57 -7.55 2.23
CA LEU A 36 7.45 -6.68 2.61
C LEU A 36 7.28 -5.45 1.70
N ASN A 37 8.39 -4.86 1.24
CA ASN A 37 8.36 -3.67 0.39
C ASN A 37 7.72 -3.90 -0.99
N GLN A 38 7.52 -5.16 -1.40
CA GLN A 38 6.92 -5.54 -2.68
C GLN A 38 5.52 -6.17 -2.51
N LYS A 39 5.03 -6.32 -1.27
CA LYS A 39 3.79 -7.06 -0.97
C LYS A 39 2.50 -6.33 -1.35
N LEU A 40 2.56 -5.02 -1.61
CA LEU A 40 1.43 -4.24 -2.12
C LEU A 40 1.86 -3.46 -3.37
N HIS A 41 1.30 -3.80 -4.51
CA HIS A 41 1.55 -3.19 -5.80
C HIS A 41 0.47 -2.17 -6.12
N ASP A 42 0.88 -0.98 -6.54
CA ASP A 42 -0.04 0.07 -6.97
C ASP A 42 -0.54 -0.17 -8.40
N PHE A 43 -1.84 -0.49 -8.52
CA PHE A 43 -2.60 -0.63 -9.77
C PHE A 43 -3.52 0.57 -10.05
N GLY A 44 -3.32 1.67 -9.34
CA GLY A 44 -4.29 2.76 -9.23
C GLY A 44 -4.29 3.76 -10.38
N TYR A 45 -3.30 3.73 -11.29
CA TYR A 45 -3.15 4.75 -12.34
C TYR A 45 -4.43 5.03 -13.14
N ARG A 46 -5.12 3.99 -13.60
CA ARG A 46 -6.38 4.14 -14.36
C ARG A 46 -7.58 4.57 -13.51
N GLY A 47 -7.49 4.39 -12.20
CA GLY A 47 -8.59 4.60 -11.25
C GLY A 47 -8.61 5.98 -10.59
N VAL A 48 -7.60 6.82 -10.83
CA VAL A 48 -7.54 8.17 -10.28
C VAL A 48 -8.22 9.22 -11.17
N SER A 49 -8.55 10.37 -10.59
CA SER A 49 -9.28 11.45 -11.28
C SER A 49 -8.45 12.30 -12.24
N SER A 50 -7.12 12.24 -12.19
CA SER A 50 -6.24 13.01 -13.09
C SER A 50 -4.82 12.47 -13.14
N GLN A 51 -4.04 12.92 -14.13
CA GLN A 51 -2.60 12.61 -14.26
C GLN A 51 -1.78 13.17 -13.08
N GLU A 52 -2.14 14.35 -12.58
CA GLU A 52 -1.48 14.92 -11.40
C GLU A 52 -1.80 14.12 -10.13
N SER A 53 -3.05 13.66 -9.99
CA SER A 53 -3.44 12.76 -8.90
C SER A 53 -2.68 11.43 -8.97
N ALA A 54 -2.48 10.87 -10.18
CA ALA A 54 -1.67 9.67 -10.36
C ALA A 54 -0.22 9.90 -9.90
N ALA A 55 0.37 11.04 -10.26
CA ALA A 55 1.73 11.40 -9.88
C ALA A 55 1.88 11.55 -8.35
N LEU A 56 0.99 12.33 -7.73
CA LEU A 56 1.00 12.58 -6.28
C LEU A 56 0.72 11.30 -5.48
N GLY A 57 -0.32 10.55 -5.87
CA GLY A 57 -0.74 9.33 -5.20
C GLY A 57 0.28 8.22 -5.35
N GLY A 58 0.78 7.98 -6.57
CA GLY A 58 1.82 6.99 -6.83
C GLY A 58 3.10 7.28 -6.05
N ALA A 59 3.56 8.54 -6.03
CA ALA A 59 4.74 8.92 -5.23
C ALA A 59 4.49 8.76 -3.72
N ALA A 60 3.30 9.07 -3.22
CA ALA A 60 2.94 8.89 -1.82
C ALA A 60 2.91 7.41 -1.41
N HIS A 61 2.40 6.50 -2.24
CA HIS A 61 2.46 5.06 -2.01
C HIS A 61 3.92 4.56 -1.95
N LEU A 62 4.77 5.06 -2.84
CA LEU A 62 6.19 4.70 -2.89
C LEU A 62 6.99 5.10 -1.64
N VAL A 63 6.45 5.93 -0.75
CA VAL A 63 7.05 6.15 0.58
C VAL A 63 7.11 4.83 1.37
N ASN A 64 6.13 3.94 1.18
CA ASN A 64 6.00 2.71 1.95
C ASN A 64 6.40 1.47 1.16
N PHE A 65 6.15 1.41 -0.15
CA PHE A 65 6.47 0.26 -0.99
C PHE A 65 7.37 0.64 -2.17
N CYS A 66 7.84 -0.34 -2.93
CA CYS A 66 8.63 -0.13 -4.14
C CYS A 66 8.03 -0.82 -5.38
N SER A 67 6.74 -1.16 -5.35
CA SER A 67 6.00 -1.89 -6.38
C SER A 67 4.87 -1.02 -6.96
N THR A 68 4.93 -0.64 -8.23
CA THR A 68 3.93 0.25 -8.86
C THR A 68 3.86 0.11 -10.39
N ASP A 69 2.65 0.16 -10.94
CA ASP A 69 2.39 0.38 -12.37
C ASP A 69 2.02 1.85 -12.67
N THR A 70 1.93 2.70 -11.64
CA THR A 70 1.65 4.13 -11.76
C THR A 70 2.93 4.90 -12.06
N VAL A 71 3.41 4.81 -13.30
CA VAL A 71 4.67 5.42 -13.77
C VAL A 71 4.77 6.92 -13.43
N ALA A 72 3.64 7.64 -13.39
CA ALA A 72 3.61 9.06 -13.01
C ALA A 72 4.23 9.32 -11.62
N GLY A 73 4.08 8.39 -10.67
CA GLY A 73 4.67 8.50 -9.34
C GLY A 73 6.19 8.48 -9.34
N LEU A 74 6.80 7.70 -10.26
CA LEU A 74 8.25 7.65 -10.44
C LEU A 74 8.79 9.00 -10.92
N LEU A 75 8.12 9.61 -11.89
CA LEU A 75 8.50 10.92 -12.43
C LEU A 75 8.39 12.02 -11.39
N MET A 76 7.38 11.95 -10.51
CA MET A 76 7.22 12.89 -9.41
C MET A 76 8.36 12.75 -8.37
N ALA A 77 8.68 11.52 -7.95
CA ALA A 77 9.79 11.28 -7.03
C ALA A 77 11.15 11.72 -7.62
N GLN A 78 11.37 11.46 -8.91
CA GLN A 78 12.59 11.88 -9.61
C GLN A 78 12.71 13.40 -9.67
N ARG A 79 11.63 14.09 -10.04
CA ARG A 79 11.65 15.54 -10.28
C ARG A 79 11.71 16.38 -9.01
N TYR A 80 11.02 15.96 -7.94
CA TYR A 80 10.82 16.78 -6.76
C TYR A 80 11.53 16.28 -5.49
N TYR A 81 12.06 15.05 -5.50
CA TYR A 81 12.63 14.41 -4.31
C TYR A 81 13.96 13.70 -4.58
N SER A 82 14.67 14.06 -5.66
CA SER A 82 16.02 13.56 -5.98
C SER A 82 16.13 12.02 -5.95
N CYS A 83 15.13 11.32 -6.46
CA CYS A 83 15.09 9.85 -6.46
C CYS A 83 15.09 9.29 -7.89
N PRO A 84 16.24 8.83 -8.42
CA PRO A 84 16.32 8.35 -9.80
C PRO A 84 15.36 7.20 -10.13
N MET A 85 15.10 6.33 -9.15
CA MET A 85 14.17 5.21 -9.30
C MET A 85 13.51 4.87 -7.96
N ALA A 86 12.25 5.28 -7.78
CA ALA A 86 11.53 5.03 -6.53
C ALA A 86 10.87 3.64 -6.49
N GLY A 87 10.51 3.05 -7.62
CA GLY A 87 9.75 1.80 -7.65
C GLY A 87 9.98 1.00 -8.91
N PHE A 88 9.47 -0.23 -8.91
CA PHE A 88 9.68 -1.26 -9.90
C PHE A 88 8.36 -1.93 -10.25
N SER A 89 8.33 -2.60 -11.39
CA SER A 89 7.27 -3.51 -11.77
C SER A 89 7.86 -4.73 -12.49
N ASN A 90 7.04 -5.75 -12.68
CA ASN A 90 7.35 -6.96 -13.43
C ASN A 90 6.45 -7.04 -14.66
N PRO A 91 6.88 -7.72 -15.73
CA PRO A 91 5.98 -8.08 -16.81
C PRO A 91 4.69 -8.72 -16.29
N ALA A 92 3.56 -8.24 -16.80
CA ALA A 92 2.25 -8.75 -16.42
C ALA A 92 1.33 -8.82 -17.64
N ALA A 93 0.55 -9.89 -17.75
CA ALA A 93 -0.53 -9.99 -18.71
C ALA A 93 -1.77 -9.23 -18.22
N GLU A 94 -2.54 -8.68 -19.15
CA GLU A 94 -3.92 -8.25 -18.92
C GLU A 94 -4.88 -9.08 -19.79
N HIS A 95 -6.18 -9.00 -19.53
CA HIS A 95 -7.16 -9.82 -20.25
C HIS A 95 -7.04 -9.70 -21.76
N SER A 96 -6.77 -8.51 -22.30
CA SER A 96 -6.63 -8.31 -23.76
C SER A 96 -5.55 -9.19 -24.38
N THR A 97 -4.41 -9.35 -23.70
CA THR A 97 -3.28 -10.17 -24.15
C THR A 97 -3.57 -11.67 -24.10
N ILE A 98 -4.53 -12.10 -23.28
CA ILE A 98 -4.98 -13.49 -23.19
C ILE A 98 -6.13 -13.76 -24.16
N ILE A 99 -7.22 -12.99 -24.08
CA ILE A 99 -8.45 -13.25 -24.83
C ILE A 99 -8.30 -13.03 -26.34
N SER A 100 -7.28 -12.28 -26.79
CA SER A 100 -6.98 -12.11 -28.22
C SER A 100 -6.57 -13.40 -28.92
N TRP A 101 -6.17 -14.44 -28.16
CA TRP A 101 -5.93 -15.79 -28.68
C TRP A 101 -7.23 -16.58 -28.88
N GLY A 102 -8.31 -16.15 -28.23
CA GLY A 102 -9.58 -16.86 -28.19
C GLY A 102 -9.59 -18.00 -27.17
N ARG A 103 -10.78 -18.34 -26.67
CA ARG A 103 -10.97 -19.25 -25.52
C ARG A 103 -10.30 -20.62 -25.68
N SER A 104 -10.31 -21.19 -26.88
CA SER A 104 -9.71 -22.50 -27.15
C SER A 104 -8.18 -22.51 -27.14
N ARG A 105 -7.54 -21.34 -27.03
CA ARG A 105 -6.08 -21.15 -27.07
C ARG A 105 -5.57 -20.36 -25.86
N GLU A 106 -6.29 -20.40 -24.73
CA GLU A 106 -5.84 -19.79 -23.48
C GLU A 106 -4.49 -20.37 -23.03
N LYS A 107 -4.32 -21.70 -23.15
CA LYS A 107 -3.04 -22.39 -22.91
C LYS A 107 -1.90 -21.83 -23.77
N ASP A 108 -2.14 -21.62 -25.06
CA ASP A 108 -1.12 -21.08 -25.98
C ASP A 108 -0.73 -19.65 -25.60
N ALA A 109 -1.70 -18.83 -25.16
CA ALA A 109 -1.43 -17.48 -24.66
C ALA A 109 -0.54 -17.51 -23.41
N PHE A 110 -0.82 -18.41 -22.47
CA PHE A 110 -0.03 -18.59 -21.26
C PHE A 110 1.39 -19.07 -21.56
N GLU A 111 1.53 -20.05 -22.45
CA GLU A 111 2.83 -20.56 -22.91
C GLU A 111 3.66 -19.46 -23.57
N GLN A 112 3.05 -18.67 -24.45
CA GLN A 112 3.72 -17.55 -25.12
C GLN A 112 4.23 -16.50 -24.12
N VAL A 113 3.48 -16.24 -23.04
CA VAL A 113 3.93 -15.34 -21.98
C VAL A 113 5.15 -15.92 -21.25
N LEU A 114 5.16 -17.22 -20.95
CA LEU A 114 6.33 -17.88 -20.35
C LEU A 114 7.56 -17.87 -21.26
N ASP A 115 7.37 -18.04 -22.58
CA ASP A 115 8.45 -17.95 -23.57
C ASP A 115 9.04 -16.54 -23.66
N GLN A 116 8.17 -15.53 -23.71
CA GLN A 116 8.56 -14.13 -23.82
C GLN A 116 9.29 -13.64 -22.56
N PHE A 117 8.87 -14.13 -21.39
CA PHE A 117 9.41 -13.77 -20.08
C PHE A 117 10.03 -14.99 -19.38
N SER A 118 10.99 -15.60 -20.07
CA SER A 118 11.76 -16.76 -19.59
C SER A 118 12.72 -16.43 -18.43
N SER A 119 13.01 -15.15 -18.21
CA SER A 119 13.76 -14.64 -17.06
C SER A 119 12.97 -13.54 -16.36
N GLY A 120 13.20 -13.37 -15.06
CA GLY A 120 12.44 -12.45 -14.22
C GLY A 120 11.04 -12.96 -13.87
N PRO A 121 10.40 -12.42 -12.82
CA PRO A 121 9.04 -12.79 -12.47
C PRO A 121 8.05 -12.33 -13.54
N VAL A 122 6.96 -13.08 -13.74
CA VAL A 122 5.88 -12.70 -14.64
C VAL A 122 4.52 -12.94 -13.99
N SER A 123 3.63 -11.96 -14.05
CA SER A 123 2.26 -12.11 -13.57
C SER A 123 1.29 -12.43 -14.71
N VAL A 124 0.42 -13.41 -14.54
CA VAL A 124 -0.54 -13.80 -15.57
C VAL A 124 -1.96 -13.84 -15.01
N VAL A 125 -2.80 -12.94 -15.53
CA VAL A 125 -4.23 -12.96 -15.25
C VAL A 125 -4.84 -14.26 -15.77
N SER A 126 -5.43 -15.05 -14.87
CA SER A 126 -5.79 -16.45 -15.14
C SER A 126 -7.28 -16.72 -15.01
N ASP A 127 -8.11 -15.68 -14.89
CA ASP A 127 -9.56 -15.78 -14.73
C ASP A 127 -10.33 -15.22 -15.95
N SER A 128 -9.68 -15.17 -17.12
CA SER A 128 -10.32 -14.70 -18.36
C SER A 128 -11.56 -15.52 -18.73
N TYR A 129 -11.59 -16.79 -18.35
CA TYR A 129 -12.76 -17.66 -18.53
C TYR A 129 -13.13 -18.45 -17.27
N ASP A 130 -12.17 -19.13 -16.64
CA ASP A 130 -12.36 -19.94 -15.43
C ASP A 130 -11.03 -20.11 -14.71
N ILE A 131 -10.87 -19.43 -13.57
CA ILE A 131 -9.64 -19.43 -12.77
C ILE A 131 -9.28 -20.83 -12.24
N PHE A 132 -10.28 -21.63 -11.90
CA PHE A 132 -10.05 -22.96 -11.31
C PHE A 132 -9.61 -23.94 -12.38
N ASN A 133 -10.23 -23.89 -13.56
CA ASN A 133 -9.76 -24.64 -14.73
C ASN A 133 -8.36 -24.22 -15.15
N ALA A 134 -8.09 -22.91 -15.22
CA ALA A 134 -6.76 -22.40 -15.57
C ALA A 134 -5.68 -22.88 -14.60
N CYS A 135 -5.94 -22.83 -13.29
CA CYS A 135 -4.98 -23.30 -12.29
C CYS A 135 -4.81 -24.83 -12.34
N LYS A 136 -5.89 -25.59 -12.47
CA LYS A 136 -5.86 -27.06 -12.37
C LYS A 136 -5.37 -27.75 -13.64
N HIS A 137 -5.89 -27.34 -14.79
CA HIS A 137 -5.73 -28.06 -16.06
C HIS A 137 -4.72 -27.38 -16.99
N ILE A 138 -4.60 -26.05 -16.94
CA ILE A 138 -3.61 -25.37 -17.78
C ILE A 138 -2.28 -25.29 -17.02
N TRP A 139 -2.21 -24.53 -15.93
CA TRP A 139 -0.98 -24.40 -15.15
C TRP A 139 -0.57 -25.71 -14.48
N GLY A 140 -1.52 -26.39 -13.83
CA GLY A 140 -1.27 -27.58 -13.03
C GLY A 140 -1.13 -28.89 -13.79
N ASP A 141 -1.34 -28.89 -15.12
CA ASP A 141 -1.26 -30.07 -15.98
C ASP A 141 -0.54 -29.74 -17.31
N GLU A 142 -1.21 -29.10 -18.27
CA GLU A 142 -0.67 -28.86 -19.63
C GLU A 142 0.65 -28.05 -19.66
N LEU A 143 0.83 -27.11 -18.74
CA LEU A 143 2.02 -26.25 -18.61
C LEU A 143 2.82 -26.53 -17.34
N LYS A 144 2.52 -27.62 -16.63
CA LYS A 144 3.12 -27.91 -15.32
C LYS A 144 4.65 -27.92 -15.36
N GLU A 145 5.23 -28.64 -16.32
CA GLU A 145 6.68 -28.76 -16.48
C GLU A 145 7.31 -27.38 -16.73
N ARG A 146 6.70 -26.57 -17.60
CA ARG A 146 7.14 -25.20 -17.90
C ARG A 146 7.12 -24.28 -16.67
N VAL A 147 6.16 -24.46 -15.76
CA VAL A 147 6.13 -23.73 -14.48
C VAL A 147 7.22 -24.23 -13.54
N MET A 148 7.44 -25.54 -13.45
CA MET A 148 8.46 -26.15 -12.59
C MET A 148 9.90 -25.87 -13.03
N GLU A 149 10.14 -25.55 -14.30
CA GLU A 149 11.42 -25.10 -14.84
C GLU A 149 11.84 -23.71 -14.34
N ARG A 150 10.89 -22.93 -13.81
CA ARG A 150 11.15 -21.57 -13.29
C ARG A 150 11.83 -21.64 -11.92
N SER A 151 12.36 -20.51 -11.48
CA SER A 151 13.05 -20.37 -10.19
C SER A 151 12.43 -19.25 -9.35
N GLN A 152 12.98 -19.01 -8.16
CA GLN A 152 12.57 -17.88 -7.32
C GLN A 152 12.73 -16.53 -8.04
N ASP A 153 13.80 -16.37 -8.83
CA ASP A 153 14.10 -15.14 -9.57
C ASP A 153 13.29 -15.01 -10.87
N SER A 154 12.65 -16.10 -11.30
CA SER A 154 11.74 -16.12 -12.44
C SER A 154 10.33 -16.57 -12.06
N CYS A 155 9.87 -16.33 -10.84
CA CYS A 155 8.58 -16.84 -10.36
C CYS A 155 7.39 -16.53 -11.29
N LEU A 156 6.53 -17.51 -11.55
CA LEU A 156 5.18 -17.29 -12.11
C LEU A 156 4.27 -16.78 -11.00
N VAL A 157 3.60 -15.65 -11.24
CA VAL A 157 2.64 -15.06 -10.32
C VAL A 157 1.23 -15.14 -10.92
N ILE A 158 0.46 -16.14 -10.51
CA ILE A 158 -0.92 -16.32 -10.98
C ILE A 158 -1.78 -15.19 -10.40
N ARG A 159 -2.63 -14.58 -11.24
CA ARG A 159 -3.50 -13.47 -10.84
C ARG A 159 -4.98 -13.82 -11.08
N PRO A 160 -5.74 -14.14 -10.02
CA PRO A 160 -7.20 -13.96 -10.02
C PRO A 160 -7.57 -12.46 -10.01
N ASP A 161 -8.65 -12.09 -10.71
CA ASP A 161 -9.12 -10.70 -10.86
C ASP A 161 -10.66 -10.58 -10.76
N SER A 162 -11.34 -11.61 -10.24
CA SER A 162 -12.78 -11.65 -10.05
C SER A 162 -13.20 -12.67 -8.98
N GLY A 163 -14.44 -12.57 -8.50
CA GLY A 163 -15.00 -13.43 -7.45
C GLY A 163 -14.91 -12.81 -6.06
N ASP A 164 -15.19 -13.59 -5.02
CA ASP A 164 -14.90 -13.17 -3.64
C ASP A 164 -13.38 -13.27 -3.41
N PRO A 165 -12.68 -12.18 -3.08
CA PRO A 165 -11.22 -12.19 -3.01
C PRO A 165 -10.63 -13.22 -2.05
N ALA A 166 -11.33 -13.54 -0.96
CA ALA A 166 -10.83 -14.48 0.02
C ALA A 166 -11.16 -15.92 -0.36
N GLU A 167 -12.41 -16.21 -0.73
CA GLU A 167 -12.82 -17.56 -1.10
C GLU A 167 -12.08 -18.03 -2.38
N THR A 168 -12.00 -17.18 -3.40
CA THR A 168 -11.29 -17.48 -4.64
C THR A 168 -9.82 -17.77 -4.36
N LEU A 169 -9.16 -16.98 -3.51
CA LEU A 169 -7.75 -17.19 -3.19
C LEU A 169 -7.50 -18.51 -2.45
N ILE A 170 -8.37 -18.86 -1.52
CA ILE A 170 -8.27 -20.12 -0.75
C ILE A 170 -8.47 -21.34 -1.65
N GLU A 171 -9.41 -21.27 -2.59
CA GLU A 171 -9.63 -22.35 -3.55
C GLU A 171 -8.46 -22.46 -4.53
N VAL A 172 -7.97 -21.34 -5.07
CA VAL A 172 -6.80 -21.32 -5.95
C VAL A 172 -5.57 -21.91 -5.26
N ILE A 173 -5.24 -21.48 -4.04
CA ILE A 173 -4.02 -21.97 -3.35
C ILE A 173 -4.11 -23.47 -3.03
N LYS A 174 -5.31 -24.00 -2.75
CA LYS A 174 -5.55 -25.45 -2.57
C LYS A 174 -5.34 -26.23 -3.87
N ILE A 175 -5.86 -25.73 -5.00
CA ILE A 175 -5.61 -26.33 -6.32
C ILE A 175 -4.11 -26.35 -6.64
N LEU A 176 -3.40 -25.26 -6.37
CA LEU A 176 -1.96 -25.18 -6.61
C LEU A 176 -1.18 -26.12 -5.68
N GLU A 177 -1.64 -26.33 -4.44
CA GLU A 177 -1.09 -27.37 -3.55
C GLU A 177 -1.22 -28.77 -4.15
N ASP A 178 -2.40 -29.13 -4.63
CA ASP A 178 -2.66 -30.45 -5.22
C ASP A 178 -1.82 -30.68 -6.48
N CYS A 179 -1.62 -29.63 -7.29
CA CYS A 179 -0.85 -29.71 -8.51
C CYS A 179 0.67 -29.70 -8.27
N PHE A 180 1.19 -28.78 -7.45
CA PHE A 180 2.63 -28.50 -7.35
C PHE A 180 3.25 -28.92 -6.00
N GLY A 181 2.42 -29.31 -5.04
CA GLY A 181 2.84 -29.57 -3.67
C GLY A 181 3.12 -28.28 -2.89
N CYS A 182 3.51 -28.45 -1.63
CA CYS A 182 3.97 -27.36 -0.78
C CYS A 182 5.05 -27.86 0.20
N SER A 183 5.73 -26.91 0.84
CA SER A 183 6.60 -27.17 1.98
C SER A 183 6.06 -26.46 3.22
N LYS A 184 6.51 -26.84 4.42
CA LYS A 184 6.27 -26.06 5.63
C LYS A 184 7.51 -25.24 5.98
N ASN A 185 7.32 -23.96 6.26
CA ASN A 185 8.40 -23.11 6.74
C ASN A 185 8.70 -23.37 8.23
N SER A 186 9.66 -22.64 8.80
CA SER A 186 10.07 -22.78 10.21
C SER A 186 8.97 -22.43 11.22
N MET A 187 7.92 -21.72 10.79
CA MET A 187 6.75 -21.39 11.61
C MET A 187 5.63 -22.42 11.50
N GLY A 188 5.80 -23.47 10.68
CA GLY A 188 4.82 -24.54 10.48
C GLY A 188 3.74 -24.25 9.43
N TYR A 189 3.84 -23.12 8.73
CA TYR A 189 2.88 -22.71 7.68
C TYR A 189 3.30 -23.22 6.31
N LYS A 190 2.30 -23.53 5.48
CA LYS A 190 2.48 -24.01 4.11
C LYS A 190 2.97 -22.89 3.18
N VAL A 191 3.94 -23.21 2.34
CA VAL A 191 4.55 -22.33 1.33
C VAL A 191 4.63 -23.08 0.01
N LEU A 192 4.08 -22.48 -1.05
CA LEU A 192 4.19 -22.94 -2.43
C LEU A 192 5.65 -22.96 -2.87
N PRO A 193 6.02 -23.81 -3.85
CA PRO A 193 7.37 -23.81 -4.43
C PRO A 193 7.80 -22.41 -4.84
N SER A 194 9.10 -22.09 -4.70
CA SER A 194 9.59 -20.71 -4.86
C SER A 194 9.36 -20.10 -6.24
N TYR A 195 9.14 -20.93 -7.26
CA TYR A 195 8.82 -20.54 -8.63
C TYR A 195 7.34 -20.20 -8.87
N LEU A 196 6.47 -20.28 -7.85
CA LEU A 196 5.03 -20.05 -7.98
C LEU A 196 4.47 -19.20 -6.84
N ARG A 197 3.79 -18.10 -7.16
CA ARG A 197 3.10 -17.22 -6.21
C ARG A 197 1.75 -16.78 -6.77
N ILE A 198 0.96 -16.12 -5.92
CA ILE A 198 -0.34 -15.55 -6.31
C ILE A 198 -0.32 -14.05 -6.06
N ILE A 199 -0.92 -13.26 -6.94
CA ILE A 199 -1.25 -11.84 -6.67
C ILE A 199 -2.76 -11.64 -6.77
N GLN A 200 -3.39 -11.21 -5.67
CA GLN A 200 -4.80 -10.82 -5.67
C GLN A 200 -4.89 -9.32 -5.99
N GLY A 201 -5.47 -8.96 -7.14
CA GLY A 201 -5.57 -7.57 -7.61
C GLY A 201 -6.96 -6.95 -7.50
N ASP A 202 -8.00 -7.77 -7.46
CA ASP A 202 -9.40 -7.33 -7.41
C ASP A 202 -9.93 -7.25 -5.98
N GLY A 203 -10.79 -6.27 -5.71
CA GLY A 203 -11.47 -6.10 -4.42
C GLY A 203 -10.57 -5.72 -3.24
N ILE A 204 -9.33 -5.28 -3.47
CA ILE A 204 -8.35 -5.03 -2.39
C ILE A 204 -8.52 -3.65 -1.73
N ASP A 205 -8.69 -3.67 -0.41
CA ASP A 205 -8.67 -2.55 0.54
C ASP A 205 -8.08 -3.00 1.91
N LEU A 206 -8.02 -2.13 2.92
CA LEU A 206 -7.44 -2.48 4.23
C LEU A 206 -8.17 -3.65 4.92
N SER A 207 -9.50 -3.72 4.77
CA SER A 207 -10.33 -4.73 5.42
C SER A 207 -10.12 -6.09 4.77
N SER A 208 -10.26 -6.14 3.45
CA SER A 208 -10.11 -7.35 2.64
C SER A 208 -8.70 -7.94 2.74
N VAL A 209 -7.63 -7.13 2.74
CA VAL A 209 -6.26 -7.67 2.95
C VAL A 209 -6.12 -8.37 4.29
N ASN A 210 -6.66 -7.78 5.36
CA ASN A 210 -6.60 -8.41 6.68
C ASN A 210 -7.44 -9.69 6.73
N GLU A 211 -8.66 -9.68 6.17
CA GLU A 211 -9.53 -10.84 6.10
C GLU A 211 -8.88 -12.00 5.33
N ILE A 212 -8.35 -11.72 4.13
CA ILE A 212 -7.67 -12.70 3.28
C ILE A 212 -6.50 -13.35 4.04
N LEU A 213 -5.64 -12.53 4.65
CA LEU A 213 -4.46 -13.03 5.36
C LEU A 213 -4.84 -13.82 6.62
N GLN A 214 -5.90 -13.40 7.32
CA GLN A 214 -6.43 -14.14 8.46
C GLN A 214 -6.93 -15.53 8.03
N LYS A 215 -7.79 -15.60 7.00
CA LYS A 215 -8.30 -16.88 6.46
C LYS A 215 -7.18 -17.80 5.99
N LEU A 216 -6.19 -17.25 5.28
CA LEU A 216 -4.98 -18.01 4.89
C LEU A 216 -4.28 -18.60 6.12
N SER A 217 -4.06 -17.80 7.16
CA SER A 217 -3.38 -18.26 8.37
C SER A 217 -4.19 -19.34 9.12
N GLU A 218 -5.52 -19.22 9.15
CA GLU A 218 -6.42 -20.20 9.77
C GLU A 218 -6.40 -21.55 9.03
N GLU A 219 -6.23 -21.51 7.71
CA GLU A 219 -6.04 -22.68 6.83
C GLU A 219 -4.57 -23.18 6.78
N GLY A 220 -3.68 -22.59 7.59
CA GLY A 220 -2.29 -23.01 7.72
C GLY A 220 -1.37 -22.54 6.58
N TRP A 221 -1.76 -21.52 5.82
CA TRP A 221 -0.96 -20.92 4.74
C TRP A 221 -0.15 -19.71 5.19
N SER A 222 1.08 -19.61 4.68
CA SER A 222 1.95 -18.46 4.92
C SER A 222 1.55 -17.26 4.05
N ALA A 223 1.69 -16.05 4.59
CA ALA A 223 1.56 -14.80 3.84
C ALA A 223 2.68 -14.64 2.78
N GLU A 224 3.72 -15.48 2.81
CA GLU A 224 4.76 -15.55 1.78
C GLU A 224 4.19 -15.84 0.39
N ASN A 225 3.10 -16.60 0.31
CA ASN A 225 2.51 -17.10 -0.94
C ASN A 225 1.84 -16.01 -1.79
N VAL A 226 1.45 -14.89 -1.17
CA VAL A 226 0.52 -13.94 -1.76
C VAL A 226 1.12 -12.54 -1.81
N LEU A 227 0.90 -11.85 -2.92
CA LEU A 227 1.07 -10.42 -3.09
C LEU A 227 -0.30 -9.79 -3.32
N PHE A 228 -0.41 -8.47 -3.13
CA PHE A 228 -1.66 -7.75 -3.36
C PHE A 228 -1.43 -6.65 -4.39
N GLY A 229 -2.37 -6.48 -5.31
CA GLY A 229 -2.50 -5.31 -6.16
C GLY A 229 -3.66 -4.46 -5.66
N CYS A 230 -3.48 -3.16 -5.52
CA CYS A 230 -4.56 -2.27 -5.09
C CYS A 230 -4.64 -1.03 -5.98
N GLY A 231 -5.84 -0.78 -6.51
CA GLY A 231 -6.12 0.34 -7.39
C GLY A 231 -6.86 1.48 -6.69
N SER A 232 -8.18 1.53 -6.90
CA SER A 232 -9.01 2.66 -6.46
C SER A 232 -9.04 2.85 -4.94
N ALA A 233 -9.01 1.78 -4.13
CA ALA A 233 -8.99 1.92 -2.68
C ALA A 233 -7.70 2.57 -2.16
N LEU A 234 -6.58 2.36 -2.86
CA LEU A 234 -5.28 2.94 -2.51
C LEU A 234 -5.18 4.42 -2.91
N LEU A 235 -5.64 4.78 -4.12
CA LEU A 235 -5.37 6.11 -4.67
C LEU A 235 -6.60 7.01 -4.86
N GLN A 236 -7.84 6.52 -4.79
CA GLN A 236 -9.02 7.29 -5.19
C GLN A 236 -10.18 7.29 -4.17
N LYS A 237 -10.43 6.19 -3.47
CA LYS A 237 -11.52 6.09 -2.47
C LYS A 237 -11.12 6.71 -1.13
N LEU A 238 -10.65 7.95 -1.20
CA LEU A 238 -10.13 8.75 -0.08
C LEU A 238 -10.72 10.15 -0.19
N ASN A 239 -10.88 10.84 0.93
CA ASN A 239 -11.21 12.26 0.91
C ASN A 239 -10.44 13.03 2.00
N ARG A 240 -10.56 14.35 1.98
CA ARG A 240 -9.88 15.23 2.96
C ARG A 240 -10.26 14.89 4.40
N ASP A 241 -11.50 14.44 4.60
CA ASP A 241 -12.06 14.13 5.92
C ASP A 241 -11.61 12.77 6.47
N THR A 242 -11.10 11.87 5.62
CA THR A 242 -10.46 10.60 6.05
C THR A 242 -9.43 10.79 7.16
N LEU A 243 -8.66 11.88 7.16
CA LEU A 243 -7.75 12.24 8.26
C LEU A 243 -8.10 13.58 8.88
N SER A 244 -9.30 14.12 8.61
CA SER A 244 -9.74 15.44 9.04
C SER A 244 -8.72 16.56 8.75
N CYS A 245 -7.98 16.47 7.63
CA CYS A 245 -6.93 17.42 7.29
C CYS A 245 -7.51 18.83 7.12
N ALA A 246 -7.03 19.81 7.90
CA ALA A 246 -7.61 21.13 7.95
C ALA A 246 -6.55 22.23 8.00
N PHE A 247 -6.89 23.39 7.42
CA PHE A 247 -6.15 24.64 7.58
C PHE A 247 -7.02 25.64 8.35
N LYS A 248 -6.45 26.32 9.35
CA LYS A 248 -7.14 27.29 10.22
C LYS A 248 -6.18 28.42 10.59
N CYS A 249 -6.70 29.64 10.66
CA CYS A 249 -5.98 30.76 11.27
C CYS A 249 -6.00 30.58 12.80
N SER A 250 -4.84 30.68 13.43
CA SER A 250 -4.68 30.61 14.89
C SER A 250 -4.15 31.91 15.51
N TYR A 251 -3.55 32.81 14.72
CA TYR A 251 -2.97 34.06 15.20
C TYR A 251 -3.10 35.17 14.16
N VAL A 252 -3.39 36.38 14.60
CA VAL A 252 -3.40 37.59 13.76
C VAL A 252 -2.66 38.72 14.45
N GLU A 253 -2.04 39.61 13.68
CA GLU A 253 -1.42 40.82 14.19
C GLU A 253 -2.04 42.05 13.53
N THR A 254 -2.51 43.00 14.34
CA THR A 254 -3.10 44.27 13.89
C THR A 254 -2.46 45.42 14.65
N ASN A 255 -1.88 46.39 13.94
CA ASN A 255 -1.18 47.55 14.54
C ASN A 255 -0.10 47.15 15.57
N GLY A 256 0.68 46.11 15.26
CA GLY A 256 1.73 45.58 16.15
C GLY A 256 1.21 44.85 17.40
N LYS A 257 -0.10 44.58 17.48
CA LYS A 257 -0.72 43.82 18.57
C LYS A 257 -1.18 42.46 18.05
N GLY A 258 -0.54 41.42 18.55
CA GLY A 258 -0.91 40.03 18.30
C GLY A 258 -2.17 39.62 19.07
N MET A 259 -2.97 38.76 18.46
CA MET A 259 -4.15 38.15 19.07
C MET A 259 -4.28 36.68 18.65
N ASP A 260 -4.44 35.82 19.64
CA ASP A 260 -4.80 34.42 19.43
C ASP A 260 -6.25 34.34 18.94
N VAL A 261 -6.47 33.65 17.82
CA VAL A 261 -7.80 33.44 17.23
C VAL A 261 -8.09 31.95 17.12
N TYR A 262 -9.36 31.59 17.20
CA TYR A 262 -9.82 30.21 17.10
C TYR A 262 -11.31 30.15 16.81
N LYS A 263 -11.78 28.98 16.40
CA LYS A 263 -13.21 28.65 16.34
C LYS A 263 -13.52 27.55 17.36
N GLN A 264 -14.71 27.61 17.95
CA GLN A 264 -15.22 26.60 18.85
C GLN A 264 -16.74 26.45 18.64
N PRO A 265 -17.18 25.71 17.61
CA PRO A 265 -18.60 25.56 17.31
C PRO A 265 -19.31 24.81 18.45
N VAL A 266 -20.37 25.40 19.00
CA VAL A 266 -21.14 24.79 20.10
C VAL A 266 -21.79 23.47 19.69
N THR A 267 -22.20 23.35 18.42
CA THR A 267 -22.86 22.16 17.88
C THR A 267 -21.91 21.03 17.50
N ASP A 268 -20.59 21.28 17.49
CA ASP A 268 -19.59 20.29 17.10
C ASP A 268 -18.22 20.60 17.74
N PRO A 269 -18.00 20.16 19.00
CA PRO A 269 -16.75 20.37 19.71
C PRO A 269 -15.52 19.76 19.02
N SER A 270 -15.70 18.74 18.17
CA SER A 270 -14.59 18.14 17.41
C SER A 270 -13.95 19.12 16.41
N LYS A 271 -14.68 20.19 16.06
CA LYS A 271 -14.21 21.27 15.17
C LYS A 271 -13.59 22.45 15.91
N GLU A 272 -13.31 22.33 17.20
CA GLU A 272 -12.49 23.31 17.92
C GLU A 272 -11.08 23.38 17.32
N SER A 273 -10.58 24.58 17.09
CA SER A 273 -9.23 24.80 16.55
C SER A 273 -8.26 25.31 17.62
N LYS A 274 -6.98 24.97 17.43
CA LYS A 274 -5.86 25.48 18.25
C LYS A 274 -5.72 27.00 18.15
N ARG A 275 -5.06 27.61 19.15
CA ARG A 275 -4.98 29.06 19.35
C ARG A 275 -3.54 29.55 19.39
N GLY A 276 -3.32 30.74 18.84
CA GLY A 276 -2.05 31.45 18.86
C GLY A 276 -0.96 30.89 17.95
N ARG A 277 0.28 31.33 18.21
CA ARG A 277 1.49 30.79 17.55
C ARG A 277 1.74 29.37 18.05
N LEU A 278 1.97 28.44 17.13
CA LEU A 278 2.09 27.01 17.42
C LEU A 278 3.54 26.54 17.26
N SER A 279 3.91 25.52 18.02
CA SER A 279 5.15 24.74 17.84
C SER A 279 4.86 23.26 18.08
N LEU A 280 5.70 22.37 17.57
CA LEU A 280 5.56 20.92 17.70
C LEU A 280 6.77 20.35 18.42
N ARG A 281 6.59 19.56 19.48
CA ARG A 281 7.72 18.97 20.21
C ARG A 281 7.49 17.51 20.57
N ARG A 282 8.52 16.85 21.08
CA ARG A 282 8.36 15.60 21.84
C ARG A 282 8.26 15.92 23.33
N ASN A 283 7.25 15.39 24.00
CA ASN A 283 7.14 15.48 25.45
C ASN A 283 8.10 14.50 26.16
N SER A 284 8.13 14.53 27.49
CA SER A 284 8.98 13.64 28.31
C SER A 284 8.72 12.14 28.11
N GLY A 285 7.52 11.77 27.64
CA GLY A 285 7.16 10.40 27.27
C GLY A 285 7.51 10.04 25.83
N GLY A 286 8.13 10.94 25.07
CA GLY A 286 8.51 10.73 23.66
C GLY A 286 7.37 10.92 22.65
N LEU A 287 6.16 11.24 23.10
CA LEU A 287 4.99 11.49 22.26
C LEU A 287 5.05 12.88 21.64
N ILE A 288 4.45 13.03 20.46
CA ILE A 288 4.34 14.31 19.77
C ILE A 288 3.26 15.16 20.44
N GLU A 289 3.57 16.42 20.70
CA GLU A 289 2.70 17.39 21.35
C GLU A 289 2.75 18.72 20.59
N THR A 290 1.59 19.32 20.32
CA THR A 290 1.51 20.70 19.80
C THR A 290 1.35 21.67 20.96
N VAL A 291 2.26 22.62 21.08
CA VAL A 291 2.21 23.70 22.08
C VAL A 291 1.57 24.93 21.47
N GLU A 292 0.62 25.53 22.18
CA GLU A 292 -0.22 26.65 21.73
C GLU A 292 0.20 28.00 22.34
N SER A 293 -0.40 29.09 21.87
CA SER A 293 -0.25 30.44 22.44
C SER A 293 1.19 30.93 22.58
N GLY A 294 2.09 30.49 21.71
CA GLY A 294 3.50 30.90 21.72
C GLY A 294 4.31 30.40 22.93
N ALA A 295 3.80 29.43 23.70
CA ALA A 295 4.50 28.87 24.86
C ALA A 295 5.62 27.88 24.48
N GLY A 296 5.80 27.61 23.19
CA GLY A 296 6.86 26.76 22.66
C GLY A 296 8.24 27.36 22.79
N LYS A 297 9.25 26.50 22.89
CA LYS A 297 10.66 26.89 22.81
C LYS A 297 11.23 26.59 21.43
N PRO A 298 11.89 27.54 20.75
CA PRO A 298 12.44 27.31 19.41
C PRO A 298 13.38 26.11 19.31
N GLU A 299 14.18 25.84 20.34
CA GLU A 299 15.11 24.71 20.39
C GLU A 299 14.44 23.33 20.55
N GLU A 300 13.16 23.30 20.95
CA GLU A 300 12.34 22.09 21.07
C GLU A 300 11.43 21.88 19.84
N ASP A 301 11.30 22.90 18.97
CA ASP A 301 10.36 22.88 17.85
C ASP A 301 10.86 22.00 16.71
N LEU A 302 10.01 21.05 16.31
CA LEU A 302 10.22 20.14 15.21
C LEU A 302 9.76 20.74 13.88
N LEU A 303 8.98 21.82 13.90
CA LEU A 303 8.64 22.56 12.70
C LEU A 303 9.85 23.36 12.23
N VAL A 304 10.17 23.23 10.94
CA VAL A 304 11.27 23.94 10.31
C VAL A 304 10.76 24.82 9.17
N THR A 305 11.39 25.97 8.97
CA THR A 305 11.05 26.84 7.85
C THR A 305 11.48 26.18 6.54
N VAL A 306 10.51 25.71 5.75
CA VAL A 306 10.77 25.08 4.45
C VAL A 306 10.63 26.06 3.28
N PHE A 307 9.86 27.12 3.44
CA PHE A 307 9.60 28.13 2.41
C PHE A 307 9.49 29.50 3.06
N GLU A 308 10.21 30.48 2.51
CA GLU A 308 10.18 31.86 2.99
C GLU A 308 10.29 32.81 1.80
N ASN A 309 9.38 33.78 1.72
CA ASN A 309 9.43 34.89 0.76
C ASN A 309 9.68 34.48 -0.71
N GLY A 310 9.05 33.39 -1.17
CA GLY A 310 9.17 32.94 -2.56
C GLY A 310 10.29 31.91 -2.80
N VAL A 311 11.07 31.57 -1.76
CA VAL A 311 12.24 30.69 -1.85
C VAL A 311 12.02 29.42 -1.05
N LEU A 312 12.32 28.27 -1.65
CA LEU A 312 12.40 26.99 -0.97
C LEU A 312 13.73 26.93 -0.21
N LEU A 313 13.67 26.79 1.12
CA LEU A 313 14.84 26.80 2.01
C LEU A 313 15.34 25.40 2.36
N CYS A 314 14.46 24.40 2.25
CA CYS A 314 14.76 23.02 2.63
C CYS A 314 14.16 22.06 1.60
N GLU A 315 14.97 21.10 1.19
CA GLU A 315 14.59 19.98 0.34
C GLU A 315 14.86 18.69 1.09
N TYR A 316 13.98 17.71 0.93
CA TYR A 316 14.14 16.38 1.47
C TYR A 316 14.26 15.39 0.32
N SER A 317 15.27 14.53 0.36
CA SER A 317 15.33 13.42 -0.58
C SER A 317 14.24 12.38 -0.27
N PHE A 318 13.85 11.62 -1.29
CA PHE A 318 12.86 10.56 -1.12
C PHE A 318 13.36 9.47 -0.15
N ASP A 319 14.67 9.22 -0.12
CA ASP A 319 15.28 8.26 0.81
C ASP A 319 15.19 8.72 2.26
N GLU A 320 15.35 10.02 2.54
CA GLU A 320 15.13 10.58 3.87
C GLU A 320 13.66 10.45 4.28
N ILE A 321 12.73 10.73 3.37
CA ILE A 321 11.29 10.57 3.62
C ILE A 321 10.96 9.11 3.96
N ARG A 322 11.45 8.16 3.15
CA ARG A 322 11.30 6.72 3.39
C ARG A 322 11.89 6.32 4.74
N LYS A 323 13.09 6.82 5.08
CA LYS A 323 13.75 6.56 6.36
C LYS A 323 12.90 7.04 7.54
N ASN A 324 12.30 8.21 7.43
CA ASN A 324 11.45 8.80 8.46
C ASN A 324 10.10 8.06 8.62
N ALA A 325 9.58 7.49 7.53
CA ALA A 325 8.29 6.78 7.51
C ALA A 325 8.38 5.29 7.88
N ARG A 326 9.58 4.73 8.08
CA ARG A 326 9.78 3.29 8.35
C ARG A 326 8.91 2.80 9.51
N LEU A 327 8.46 1.56 9.42
CA LEU A 327 7.84 0.87 10.55
C LEU A 327 8.89 0.74 11.67
N LYS A 328 8.45 0.96 12.90
CA LYS A 328 9.22 0.75 14.13
C LYS A 328 8.75 -0.56 14.77
N ASP A 329 9.53 -1.11 15.70
CA ASP A 329 9.15 -2.36 16.39
C ASP A 329 7.81 -2.25 17.13
N LEU A 330 7.49 -1.05 17.64
CA LEU A 330 6.19 -0.75 18.25
C LEU A 330 5.01 -0.87 17.26
N ASP A 331 5.23 -0.60 15.97
CA ASP A 331 4.21 -0.81 14.92
C ASP A 331 3.97 -2.32 14.65
N LEU A 332 4.87 -3.20 15.13
CA LEU A 332 4.82 -4.65 14.93
C LEU A 332 4.41 -5.43 16.18
N SER A 333 4.34 -4.78 17.35
CA SER A 333 3.90 -5.40 18.60
C SER A 333 2.38 -5.28 18.76
N SER A 334 1.71 -6.42 18.95
CA SER A 334 0.26 -6.57 18.99
C SER A 334 -0.45 -5.98 20.23
N THR A 335 0.22 -5.20 21.07
CA THR A 335 -0.27 -4.86 22.43
C THR A 335 -0.57 -3.39 22.69
N MET A 336 -0.52 -2.51 21.69
CA MET A 336 -0.95 -1.11 21.89
C MET A 336 -1.94 -0.73 20.78
N TYR A 337 -3.14 -0.35 21.21
CA TYR A 337 -4.34 0.01 20.44
C TYR A 337 -5.27 -1.18 20.13
N ASN A 338 -6.31 -1.29 20.96
CA ASN A 338 -7.55 -2.01 20.64
C ASN A 338 -8.02 -1.62 19.22
N GLU A 339 -7.75 -2.51 18.27
CA GLU A 339 -7.76 -2.32 16.81
C GLU A 339 -9.17 -2.19 16.19
N LYS A 340 -10.23 -1.97 16.97
CA LYS A 340 -11.57 -1.70 16.42
C LYS A 340 -11.85 -0.22 16.18
N ASP A 341 -11.33 0.68 17.01
CA ASP A 341 -11.81 2.07 17.02
C ASP A 341 -11.10 3.02 16.03
N LEU A 342 -9.88 2.72 15.57
CA LEU A 342 -9.14 3.62 14.66
C LEU A 342 -9.33 3.30 13.18
N LEU A 343 -9.36 2.01 12.82
CA LEU A 343 -9.55 1.57 11.42
C LEU A 343 -11.00 1.82 10.96
N GLU A 344 -12.00 1.45 11.80
CA GLU A 344 -13.43 1.59 11.45
C GLU A 344 -13.94 3.03 11.59
N LYS A 345 -13.50 3.82 12.59
CA LYS A 345 -14.09 5.17 12.80
C LYS A 345 -13.37 6.32 12.14
N GLN A 346 -12.08 6.19 11.77
CA GLN A 346 -11.32 7.32 11.23
C GLN A 346 -10.86 7.10 9.78
N VAL A 347 -10.37 5.91 9.42
CA VAL A 347 -9.83 5.70 8.07
C VAL A 347 -10.89 5.23 7.07
N LEU A 348 -11.84 4.38 7.48
CA LEU A 348 -12.82 3.75 6.57
C LEU A 348 -14.15 4.51 6.46
N ASN A 349 -14.59 5.17 7.53
CA ASN A 349 -15.85 5.89 7.54
C ASN A 349 -15.64 7.40 7.33
N GLY A 350 -15.46 7.78 6.07
CA GLY A 350 -15.68 9.17 5.60
C GLY A 350 -17.16 9.56 5.65
N VAL A 351 -17.84 9.29 6.76
CA VAL A 351 -19.26 9.56 6.98
C VAL A 351 -19.37 10.59 8.08
N HIS A 352 -19.87 11.77 7.72
CA HIS A 352 -20.42 12.74 8.66
C HIS A 352 -21.80 12.31 9.13
#